data_AF-A0A8I2ZFZ9-F1
#
_entry.id   AF-A0A8I2ZFZ9-F1
#
_cell.length_a   1.000
_cell.length_b   1.000
_cell.length_c   1.000
_cell.angle_alpha   90.00
_cell.angle_beta   90.00
_cell.angle_gamma   90.00
#
_symmetry.space_group_name_H-M   'P 1'
#
loop_
_entity.id
_entity.type
_entity.pdbx_description
1 polymer ?
#
loop_
_entity_poly.entity_id
_entity_poly.type
_entity_poly.pdbx_seq_one_letter_code
_entity_poly.pdbx_strand_id
1 'polypeptide(L)'
;MHIISDAMYPASLCQPYEVLKGIWFQTLFTNEAYFHAVLGLTATCVGILTGSAELPSSLPHIPRAYELVNEMLRGEGALEDTTIALVCILTIRETMRGDFDANKAHLDGLQTMVRLRGGLRSFERNPEMLHKICRCDVELSLHTGAKTRFFFDEMPRMAFPQSPPIFITISYSTCTTGQEAE
;
A
#
# COMPACT_ATOMS: atom_id res chain seq x y z
N MET A 1 -13.97 3.47 8.30
CA MET A 1 -12.68 3.82 7.64
C MET A 1 -11.50 3.84 8.63
N HIS A 2 -11.64 4.39 9.84
CA HIS A 2 -10.56 4.44 10.85
C HIS A 2 -9.95 3.07 11.19
N ILE A 3 -10.77 2.06 11.48
CA ILE A 3 -10.29 0.69 11.80
C ILE A 3 -9.47 0.07 10.66
N ILE A 4 -9.91 0.30 9.41
CA ILE A 4 -9.22 -0.21 8.21
C ILE A 4 -7.90 0.53 8.00
N SER A 5 -7.89 1.84 8.22
CA SER A 5 -6.65 2.64 8.21
C SER A 5 -5.65 2.11 9.23
N ASP A 6 -6.06 1.89 10.46
CA ASP A 6 -5.17 1.43 11.54
C ASP A 6 -4.64 0.01 11.27
N ALA A 7 -5.49 -0.86 10.72
CA ALA A 7 -5.07 -2.20 10.31
C ALA A 7 -4.08 -2.16 9.13
N MET A 8 -4.29 -1.26 8.16
CA MET A 8 -3.42 -1.13 6.99
C MET A 8 -2.13 -0.34 7.27
N TYR A 9 -2.15 0.60 8.21
CA TYR A 9 -1.06 1.52 8.55
C TYR A 9 -0.97 1.67 10.08
N PRO A 10 -0.49 0.65 10.80
CA PRO A 10 -0.36 0.73 12.24
C PRO A 10 0.64 1.83 12.62
N ALA A 11 0.23 2.73 13.52
CA ALA A 11 1.03 3.88 13.94
C ALA A 11 2.38 3.50 14.62
N SER A 12 2.54 2.24 15.05
CA SER A 12 3.80 1.71 15.57
C SER A 12 4.85 1.45 14.48
N LEU A 13 4.43 1.27 13.23
CA LEU A 13 5.31 0.92 12.10
C LEU A 13 5.37 2.02 11.04
N CYS A 14 4.42 2.94 11.03
CA CYS A 14 4.29 3.99 10.02
C CYS A 14 4.20 5.37 10.69
N GLN A 15 4.72 6.41 10.03
CA GLN A 15 4.41 7.78 10.43
C GLN A 15 2.88 7.97 10.43
N PRO A 16 2.32 8.80 11.35
CA PRO A 16 0.90 9.10 11.37
C PRO A 16 0.44 9.58 9.99
N TYR A 17 -0.35 8.74 9.31
CA TYR A 17 -0.86 9.02 7.98
C TYR A 17 -2.30 9.52 8.11
N GLU A 18 -2.51 10.81 7.88
CA GLU A 18 -3.86 11.38 7.85
C GLU A 18 -4.56 10.96 6.54
N VAL A 19 -5.17 9.78 6.56
CA VAL A 19 -5.87 9.18 5.41
C VAL A 19 -6.83 10.17 4.73
N LEU A 20 -7.53 10.99 5.51
CA LEU A 20 -8.55 11.92 5.00
C LEU A 20 -7.95 13.16 4.29
N LYS A 21 -6.67 13.48 4.51
CA LYS A 21 -5.98 14.58 3.83
C LYS A 21 -5.12 14.13 2.64
N GLY A 22 -4.83 12.83 2.54
CA GLY A 22 -4.05 12.29 1.44
C GLY A 22 -4.75 12.47 0.09
N ILE A 23 -3.95 12.67 -0.97
CA ILE A 23 -4.42 12.79 -2.36
C ILE A 23 -5.35 11.61 -2.72
N TRP A 24 -5.08 10.44 -2.12
CA TRP A 24 -5.83 9.20 -2.27
C TRP A 24 -7.30 9.27 -1.84
N PHE A 25 -7.59 10.03 -0.77
CA PHE A 25 -8.98 10.22 -0.36
C PHE A 25 -9.73 11.13 -1.32
N GLN A 26 -9.07 12.14 -1.90
CA GLN A 26 -9.68 12.97 -2.93
C GLN A 26 -9.91 12.17 -4.22
N THR A 27 -8.95 11.32 -4.61
CA THR A 27 -9.10 10.42 -5.77
C THR A 27 -10.31 9.49 -5.65
N LEU A 28 -10.68 9.08 -4.43
CA LEU A 28 -11.88 8.30 -4.16
C LEU A 28 -13.16 8.96 -4.70
N PHE A 29 -13.24 10.29 -4.65
CA PHE A 29 -14.43 11.02 -5.08
C PHE A 29 -14.38 11.47 -6.54
N THR A 30 -13.19 11.47 -7.16
CA THR A 30 -12.99 12.00 -8.51
C THR A 30 -12.74 10.93 -9.57
N ASN A 31 -12.42 9.70 -9.18
CA ASN A 31 -12.13 8.60 -10.10
C ASN A 31 -13.00 7.37 -9.81
N GLU A 32 -13.89 7.04 -10.74
CA GLU A 32 -14.83 5.90 -10.62
C GLU A 32 -14.08 4.56 -10.43
N ALA A 33 -13.01 4.33 -11.18
CA ALA A 33 -12.25 3.09 -11.11
C ALA A 33 -11.59 2.90 -9.73
N TYR A 34 -11.03 3.99 -9.20
CA TYR A 34 -10.45 4.04 -7.86
C TYR A 34 -11.50 3.84 -6.78
N PHE A 35 -12.67 4.45 -6.91
CA PHE A 35 -13.81 4.26 -6.02
C PHE A 35 -14.20 2.77 -5.91
N HIS A 36 -14.40 2.13 -7.05
CA HIS A 36 -14.74 0.71 -7.11
C HIS A 36 -13.61 -0.16 -6.51
N ALA A 37 -12.35 0.10 -6.82
CA ALA A 37 -11.24 -0.66 -6.27
C ALA A 37 -11.13 -0.53 -4.74
N VAL A 38 -11.33 0.66 -4.18
CA VAL A 38 -11.30 0.89 -2.73
C VAL A 38 -12.48 0.22 -2.03
N LEU A 39 -13.68 0.22 -2.62
CA LEU A 39 -14.82 -0.51 -2.05
C LEU A 39 -14.58 -2.02 -2.02
N GLY A 40 -14.02 -2.57 -3.11
CA GLY A 40 -13.63 -3.97 -3.16
C GLY A 40 -12.55 -4.34 -2.14
N LEU A 41 -11.50 -3.53 -2.03
CA LEU A 41 -10.45 -3.68 -1.01
C LEU A 41 -11.04 -3.61 0.41
N THR A 42 -11.94 -2.65 0.64
CA THR A 42 -12.62 -2.46 1.93
C THR A 42 -13.45 -3.68 2.30
N ALA A 43 -14.20 -4.25 1.35
CA ALA A 43 -14.99 -5.45 1.57
C ALA A 43 -14.10 -6.65 1.93
N THR A 44 -13.00 -6.86 1.18
CA THR A 44 -12.01 -7.90 1.49
C THR A 44 -11.41 -7.70 2.89
N CYS A 45 -11.04 -6.47 3.25
CA CYS A 45 -10.50 -6.15 4.57
C CYS A 45 -11.48 -6.44 5.70
N VAL A 46 -12.73 -5.99 5.56
CA VAL A 46 -13.78 -6.25 6.55
C VAL A 46 -14.02 -7.76 6.68
N GLY A 47 -14.08 -8.50 5.57
CA GLY A 47 -14.25 -9.95 5.60
C GLY A 47 -13.14 -10.64 6.40
N ILE A 48 -11.88 -10.28 6.17
CA ILE A 48 -10.73 -10.82 6.91
C ILE A 48 -10.78 -10.46 8.39
N LEU A 49 -11.01 -9.19 8.73
CA LEU A 49 -11.01 -8.72 10.12
C LEU A 49 -12.17 -9.30 10.95
N THR A 50 -13.30 -9.58 10.31
CA THR A 50 -14.50 -10.11 10.99
C THR A 50 -14.66 -11.62 10.85
N GLY A 51 -13.81 -12.29 10.07
CA GLY A 51 -13.98 -13.70 9.71
C GLY A 51 -15.26 -13.99 8.93
N SER A 52 -15.83 -12.98 8.26
CA SER A 52 -17.09 -13.07 7.52
C SER A 52 -16.88 -13.14 6.02
N ALA A 53 -17.83 -13.72 5.30
CA ALA A 53 -17.86 -13.64 3.85
C ALA A 53 -18.09 -12.19 3.38
N GLU A 54 -17.56 -11.86 2.20
CA GLU A 54 -17.84 -10.57 1.56
C GLU A 54 -19.34 -10.40 1.30
N LEU A 55 -19.85 -9.19 1.47
CA LEU A 55 -21.27 -8.90 1.24
C LEU A 55 -21.62 -9.07 -0.25
N PRO A 56 -22.81 -9.57 -0.60
CA PRO A 56 -23.22 -9.68 -2.01
C PRO A 56 -23.17 -8.34 -2.76
N SER A 57 -23.38 -7.23 -2.05
CA SER A 57 -23.28 -5.88 -2.62
C SER A 57 -21.87 -5.46 -3.02
N SER A 58 -20.80 -6.11 -2.51
CA SER A 58 -19.42 -5.77 -2.86
C SER A 58 -18.88 -6.52 -4.08
N LEU A 59 -19.52 -7.62 -4.47
CA LEU A 59 -19.13 -8.46 -5.61
C LEU A 59 -18.91 -7.69 -6.93
N PRO A 60 -19.71 -6.69 -7.32
CA PRO A 60 -19.51 -6.02 -8.61
C PRO A 60 -18.34 -5.03 -8.63
N HIS A 61 -17.80 -4.63 -7.47
CA HIS A 61 -16.85 -3.51 -7.45
C HIS A 61 -15.51 -3.85 -8.10
N ILE A 62 -14.95 -5.03 -7.85
CA ILE A 62 -13.65 -5.41 -8.42
C ILE A 62 -13.71 -5.68 -9.92
N PRO A 63 -14.69 -6.45 -10.45
CA PRO A 63 -14.88 -6.55 -11.89
C PRO A 63 -14.99 -5.19 -12.56
N ARG A 64 -15.78 -4.27 -11.98
CA ARG A 64 -15.93 -2.90 -12.51
C ARG A 64 -14.62 -2.11 -12.48
N ALA A 65 -13.84 -2.22 -11.42
CA ALA A 65 -12.52 -1.59 -11.35
C ALA A 65 -11.57 -2.14 -12.44
N TYR A 66 -11.63 -3.45 -12.72
CA TYR A 66 -10.83 -4.05 -13.80
C TYR A 66 -11.25 -3.61 -15.20
N GLU A 67 -12.55 -3.47 -15.47
CA GLU A 67 -13.03 -2.92 -16.74
C GLU A 67 -12.48 -1.51 -16.96
N LEU A 68 -12.64 -0.64 -15.97
CA LEU A 68 -12.25 0.75 -16.06
C LEU A 68 -10.72 0.94 -16.13
N VAL A 69 -9.93 0.20 -15.33
CA VAL A 69 -8.46 0.30 -15.44
C VAL A 69 -7.96 -0.15 -16.81
N ASN A 70 -8.59 -1.15 -17.41
CA ASN A 70 -8.23 -1.60 -18.76
C ASN A 70 -8.53 -0.53 -19.82
N GLU A 71 -9.58 0.26 -19.65
CA GLU A 71 -9.85 1.43 -20.50
C GLU A 71 -8.80 2.52 -20.29
N MET A 72 -8.47 2.84 -19.03
CA MET A 72 -7.45 3.83 -18.69
C MET A 72 -6.07 3.48 -19.27
N LEU A 73 -5.69 2.20 -19.20
CA LEU A 73 -4.42 1.69 -19.72
C LEU A 73 -4.30 1.76 -21.26
N ARG A 74 -5.42 1.87 -21.99
CA ARG A 74 -5.44 2.04 -23.45
C ARG A 74 -5.36 3.51 -23.88
N GLY A 75 -5.62 4.43 -22.96
CA GLY A 75 -5.69 5.87 -23.23
C GLY A 75 -4.41 6.63 -22.84
N GLU A 76 -4.46 7.94 -23.01
CA GLU A 76 -3.35 8.85 -22.65
C GLU A 76 -3.08 8.86 -21.13
N GLY A 77 -4.10 8.54 -20.33
CA GLY A 77 -4.00 8.47 -18.86
C GLY A 77 -3.29 7.23 -18.31
N ALA A 78 -2.77 6.35 -19.17
CA ALA A 78 -2.19 5.06 -18.74
C ALA A 78 -1.06 5.19 -17.70
N LEU A 79 -0.31 6.31 -17.71
CA LEU A 79 0.80 6.54 -16.78
C LEU A 79 0.49 7.59 -15.71
N GLU A 80 -0.74 8.09 -15.61
CA GLU A 80 -1.13 9.08 -14.59
C GLU A 80 -1.05 8.51 -13.17
N ASP A 81 -0.93 9.40 -12.17
CA ASP A 81 -0.93 9.02 -10.76
C ASP A 81 -2.17 8.20 -10.38
N THR A 82 -3.34 8.59 -10.89
CA THR A 82 -4.60 7.90 -10.64
C THR A 82 -4.56 6.44 -11.10
N THR A 83 -4.04 6.17 -12.31
CA THR A 83 -3.92 4.81 -12.86
C THR A 83 -2.91 3.97 -12.09
N ILE A 84 -1.73 4.53 -11.80
CA ILE A 84 -0.68 3.83 -11.03
C ILE A 84 -1.18 3.46 -9.63
N ALA A 85 -1.89 4.37 -8.99
CA ALA A 85 -2.45 4.12 -7.67
C ALA A 85 -3.57 3.10 -7.65
N LEU A 86 -4.42 3.12 -8.68
CA LEU A 86 -5.43 2.09 -8.88
C LEU A 86 -4.78 0.71 -8.97
N VAL A 87 -3.70 0.57 -9.73
CA VAL A 87 -2.93 -0.68 -9.79
C VAL A 87 -2.32 -1.05 -8.43
N CYS A 88 -1.84 -0.06 -7.64
CA CYS A 88 -1.39 -0.32 -6.27
C CYS A 88 -2.52 -0.87 -5.38
N ILE A 89 -3.72 -0.30 -5.43
CA ILE A 89 -4.87 -0.78 -4.65
C ILE A 89 -5.26 -2.21 -5.03
N LEU A 90 -5.28 -2.52 -6.32
CA LEU A 90 -5.56 -3.87 -6.82
C LEU A 90 -4.47 -4.86 -6.37
N THR A 91 -3.20 -4.45 -6.39
CA THR A 91 -2.07 -5.27 -5.91
C THR A 91 -2.23 -5.60 -4.42
N ILE A 92 -2.51 -4.59 -3.60
CA ILE A 92 -2.74 -4.76 -2.14
C ILE A 92 -3.91 -5.71 -1.89
N ARG A 93 -4.99 -5.60 -2.66
CA ARG A 93 -6.13 -6.51 -2.52
C ARG A 93 -5.75 -7.97 -2.78
N GLU A 94 -5.01 -8.24 -3.85
CA GLU A 94 -4.60 -9.61 -4.16
C GLU A 94 -3.62 -10.15 -3.12
N THR A 95 -2.78 -9.30 -2.51
CA THR A 95 -2.03 -9.69 -1.31
C THR A 95 -2.97 -10.16 -0.19
N MET A 96 -4.00 -9.35 0.13
CA MET A 96 -4.92 -9.65 1.22
C MET A 96 -5.70 -10.96 0.99
N ARG A 97 -5.98 -11.30 -0.26
CA ARG A 97 -6.61 -12.57 -0.64
C ARG A 97 -5.66 -13.75 -0.64
N GLY A 98 -4.35 -13.52 -0.54
CA GLY A 98 -3.32 -14.53 -0.70
C GLY A 98 -3.16 -15.01 -2.15
N ASP A 99 -3.65 -14.26 -3.13
CA ASP A 99 -3.51 -14.56 -4.56
C ASP A 99 -2.20 -13.94 -5.07
N PHE A 100 -1.08 -14.60 -4.74
CA PHE A 100 0.25 -14.08 -5.04
C PHE A 100 0.60 -14.14 -6.54
N ASP A 101 -0.05 -15.00 -7.31
CA ASP A 101 0.13 -15.06 -8.76
C ASP A 101 -0.52 -13.84 -9.42
N ALA A 102 -1.76 -13.50 -9.04
CA ALA A 102 -2.42 -12.27 -9.49
C ALA A 102 -1.67 -11.02 -9.00
N ASN A 103 -1.21 -11.01 -7.75
CA ASN A 103 -0.37 -9.93 -7.22
C ASN A 103 0.89 -9.74 -8.07
N LYS A 104 1.61 -10.83 -8.38
CA LYS A 104 2.82 -10.77 -9.20
C LYS A 104 2.54 -10.15 -10.58
N ALA A 105 1.44 -10.52 -11.22
CA ALA A 105 1.05 -9.93 -12.50
C ALA A 105 0.77 -8.42 -12.38
N HIS A 106 0.09 -7.98 -11.31
CA HIS A 106 -0.11 -6.56 -11.04
C HIS A 106 1.21 -5.82 -10.76
N LEU A 107 2.14 -6.43 -10.02
CA LEU A 107 3.44 -5.86 -9.74
C LEU A 107 4.33 -5.77 -10.99
N ASP A 108 4.28 -6.76 -11.89
CA ASP A 108 4.95 -6.71 -13.21
C ASP A 108 4.45 -5.51 -14.03
N GLY A 109 3.12 -5.30 -14.05
CA GLY A 109 2.49 -4.14 -14.67
C GLY A 109 2.95 -2.83 -14.01
N LEU A 110 2.90 -2.76 -12.69
CA LEU A 110 3.31 -1.58 -11.91
C LEU A 110 4.77 -1.20 -12.17
N GLN A 111 5.68 -2.17 -12.18
CA GLN A 111 7.09 -1.95 -12.49
C GLN A 111 7.26 -1.40 -13.91
N THR A 112 6.48 -1.89 -14.87
CA THR A 112 6.48 -1.38 -16.23
C THR A 112 6.01 0.07 -16.30
N MET A 113 4.94 0.42 -15.60
CA MET A 113 4.43 1.80 -15.53
C MET A 113 5.46 2.75 -14.91
N VAL A 114 6.08 2.37 -13.79
CA VAL A 114 7.13 3.15 -13.13
C VAL A 114 8.31 3.37 -14.07
N ARG A 115 8.77 2.32 -14.76
CA ARG A 115 9.87 2.43 -15.73
C ARG A 115 9.52 3.38 -16.88
N LEU A 116 8.33 3.25 -17.47
CA LEU A 116 7.88 4.10 -18.59
C LEU A 116 7.72 5.57 -18.17
N ARG A 117 7.41 5.83 -16.90
CA ARG A 117 7.28 7.18 -16.35
C ARG A 117 8.61 7.86 -16.01
N GLY A 118 9.74 7.14 -16.12
CA GLY A 118 11.07 7.66 -15.84
C GLY A 118 11.70 7.14 -14.54
N GLY A 119 11.17 6.05 -13.98
CA GLY A 119 11.68 5.42 -12.76
C GLY A 119 11.19 6.09 -11.47
N LEU A 120 11.66 5.62 -10.32
CA LEU A 120 11.18 6.07 -9.01
C LEU A 120 11.36 7.59 -8.78
N ARG A 121 12.37 8.20 -9.41
CA ARG A 121 12.61 9.65 -9.32
C ARG A 121 11.45 10.49 -9.87
N SER A 122 10.62 9.96 -10.77
CA SER A 122 9.45 10.69 -11.28
C SER A 122 8.40 10.98 -10.20
N PHE A 123 8.50 10.33 -9.04
CA PHE A 123 7.58 10.48 -7.92
C PHE A 123 8.19 11.24 -6.73
N GLU A 124 9.35 11.90 -6.89
CA GLU A 124 10.03 12.63 -5.81
C GLU A 124 9.14 13.70 -5.13
N ARG A 125 8.22 14.30 -5.90
CA ARG A 125 7.23 15.28 -5.40
C ARG A 125 5.97 14.65 -4.82
N ASN A 126 5.84 13.33 -4.87
CA ASN A 126 4.70 12.57 -4.38
C ASN A 126 5.19 11.35 -3.55
N PRO A 127 5.74 11.59 -2.34
CA PRO A 127 6.28 10.53 -1.48
C PRO A 127 5.22 9.51 -1.06
N GLU A 128 3.94 9.89 -0.99
CA GLU A 128 2.86 8.96 -0.71
C GLU A 128 2.72 7.89 -1.81
N MET A 129 2.86 8.30 -3.08
CA MET A 129 2.87 7.36 -4.20
C MET A 129 4.07 6.41 -4.11
N LEU A 130 5.26 6.93 -3.82
CA LEU A 130 6.46 6.11 -3.63
C LEU A 130 6.23 5.05 -2.57
N HIS A 131 5.70 5.44 -1.40
CA HIS A 131 5.39 4.49 -0.34
C HIS A 131 4.42 3.40 -0.79
N LYS A 132 3.38 3.73 -1.58
CA LYS A 132 2.44 2.73 -2.09
C LYS A 132 3.07 1.77 -3.09
N ILE A 133 3.88 2.28 -4.02
CA ILE A 133 4.62 1.47 -5.00
C ILE A 133 5.56 0.49 -4.28
N CYS A 134 6.35 1.00 -3.33
CA CYS A 134 7.31 0.19 -2.57
C CYS A 134 6.61 -0.82 -1.68
N ARG A 135 5.48 -0.44 -1.06
CA ARG A 135 4.68 -1.34 -0.24
C ARG A 135 4.28 -2.58 -1.04
N CYS A 136 3.77 -2.42 -2.27
CA CYS A 136 3.34 -3.55 -3.09
C CYS A 136 4.47 -4.58 -3.31
N ASP A 137 5.67 -4.09 -3.58
CA ASP A 137 6.85 -4.90 -3.83
C ASP A 137 7.39 -5.60 -2.56
N VAL A 138 7.47 -4.85 -1.46
CA VAL A 138 7.88 -5.39 -0.16
C VAL A 138 6.88 -6.46 0.32
N GLU A 139 5.59 -6.21 0.18
CA GLU A 139 4.54 -7.13 0.62
C GLU A 139 4.62 -8.47 -0.13
N LEU A 140 4.75 -8.43 -1.46
CA LEU A 140 4.94 -9.67 -2.25
C LEU A 140 6.25 -10.38 -1.87
N SER A 141 7.33 -9.64 -1.68
CA SER A 141 8.64 -10.20 -1.29
C SER A 141 8.58 -10.90 0.06
N LEU A 142 7.86 -10.34 1.04
CA LEU A 142 7.65 -10.94 2.35
C LEU A 142 6.86 -12.25 2.26
N HIS A 143 5.85 -12.32 1.40
CA HIS A 143 5.02 -13.52 1.25
C HIS A 143 5.72 -14.64 0.45
N THR A 144 6.54 -14.28 -0.53
CA THR A 144 7.11 -15.26 -1.48
C THR A 144 8.59 -15.59 -1.22
N GLY A 145 9.27 -14.81 -0.37
CA GLY A 145 10.72 -14.87 -0.21
C GLY A 145 11.52 -14.35 -1.42
N ALA A 146 10.84 -13.73 -2.40
CA ALA A 146 11.48 -13.09 -3.53
C ALA A 146 12.26 -11.83 -3.10
N LYS A 147 13.16 -11.38 -3.97
CA LYS A 147 13.83 -10.08 -3.78
C LYS A 147 12.89 -8.95 -4.20
N THR A 148 12.98 -7.84 -3.46
CA THR A 148 12.35 -6.58 -3.86
C THR A 148 12.90 -6.09 -5.20
N ARG A 149 12.06 -5.46 -5.98
CA ARG A 149 12.32 -4.91 -7.32
C ARG A 149 12.64 -3.42 -7.30
N PHE A 150 12.16 -2.69 -6.30
CA PHE A 150 12.41 -1.26 -6.13
C PHE A 150 13.47 -1.05 -5.04
N PHE A 151 14.68 -0.68 -5.43
CA PHE A 151 15.83 -0.60 -4.54
C PHE A 151 16.05 0.79 -3.95
N PHE A 152 16.67 0.83 -2.76
CA PHE A 152 16.92 2.08 -2.03
C PHE A 152 17.80 3.08 -2.78
N ASP A 153 18.76 2.60 -3.56
CA ASP A 153 19.67 3.42 -4.37
C ASP A 153 18.95 4.15 -5.53
N GLU A 154 17.85 3.60 -5.99
CA GLU A 154 16.98 4.20 -7.01
C GLU A 154 15.98 5.21 -6.43
N MET A 155 15.76 5.19 -5.11
CA MET A 155 14.83 6.11 -4.45
C MET A 155 15.34 7.55 -4.53
N PRO A 156 14.47 8.52 -4.85
CA PRO A 156 14.81 9.91 -4.66
C PRO A 156 15.10 10.15 -3.17
N ARG A 157 16.16 10.89 -2.88
CA ARG A 157 16.51 11.26 -1.51
C ARG A 157 15.41 12.16 -1.00
N MET A 158 14.50 11.63 -0.19
CA MET A 158 13.51 12.45 0.47
C MET A 158 14.26 13.45 1.34
N ALA A 159 14.13 14.74 1.03
CA ALA A 159 14.51 15.80 1.94
C ALA A 159 13.52 15.74 3.11
N PHE A 160 13.77 14.87 4.08
CA PHE A 160 13.03 14.92 5.33
C PHE A 160 13.22 16.34 5.88
N PRO A 161 12.16 17.11 6.17
CA PRO A 161 12.31 18.25 7.05
C PRO A 161 12.97 17.72 8.33
N GLN A 162 14.12 18.29 8.68
CA GLN A 162 14.97 17.87 9.80
C GLN A 162 14.08 17.65 11.03
N SER A 163 13.69 16.40 11.26
CA SER A 163 12.95 16.02 12.45
C SER A 163 14.02 15.91 13.54
N PRO A 164 13.86 16.56 14.71
CA PRO A 164 14.83 16.40 15.78
C PRO A 164 14.95 14.91 16.12
N PRO A 165 16.17 14.40 16.40
CA PRO A 165 16.38 12.98 16.64
C PRO A 165 15.50 12.52 17.80
N ILE A 166 14.64 11.53 17.53
CA ILE A 166 13.89 10.84 18.57
C ILE A 166 14.91 9.93 19.28
N PHE A 167 15.36 10.34 20.46
CA PHE A 167 16.11 9.47 21.35
C PHE A 167 15.18 8.38 21.86
N ILE A 168 15.29 7.18 21.30
CA ILE A 168 14.67 5.99 21.88
C ILE A 168 15.54 5.60 23.07
N THR A 169 15.16 6.05 24.26
CA THR A 169 15.77 5.54 25.50
C THR A 169 15.26 4.13 25.71
N ILE A 170 16.10 3.13 25.42
CA ILE A 170 15.82 1.74 25.79
C ILE A 170 16.01 1.64 27.30
N SER A 171 14.90 1.64 28.04
CA SER A 171 14.91 1.27 29.46
C SER A 171 15.17 -0.23 29.57
N TYR A 172 16.42 -0.63 29.79
CA TYR A 172 16.70 -2.00 30.21
C TYR A 172 16.20 -2.17 31.65
N SER A 173 15.10 -2.88 31.84
CA SER A 173 14.74 -3.40 33.16
C SER A 173 15.71 -4.53 33.48
N THR A 174 16.65 -4.28 34.40
CA THR A 174 17.53 -5.33 34.92
C THR A 174 16.68 -6.33 35.71
N CYS A 175 16.48 -7.51 35.15
CA CYS A 175 15.93 -8.66 35.85
C CYS A 175 17.00 -9.17 36.84
N THR A 176 16.91 -8.73 38.10
CA THR A 176 17.70 -9.32 39.18
C THR A 176 17.16 -10.71 39.48
N THR A 177 17.96 -11.72 39.16
CA THR A 177 17.80 -13.12 39.58
C THR A 177 18.77 -13.43 40.72
N GLY A 178 18.29 -14.16 41.74
CA GLY A 178 19.07 -14.76 42.84
C GLY A 178 18.98 -13.99 44.17
N GLN A 179 18.82 -14.58 45.36
CA GLN A 179 19.07 -15.94 45.83
C GLN A 179 18.27 -16.27 47.12
N GLU A 180 18.12 -17.57 47.37
CA GLU A 180 17.67 -18.24 48.60
C GLU A 180 18.64 -18.09 49.81
N ALA A 181 18.15 -18.52 50.98
CA ALA A 181 18.79 -18.72 52.31
C ALA A 181 18.92 -17.43 53.16
N GLU A 182 18.37 -17.35 54.38
CA GLU A 182 18.45 -18.30 55.53
C GLU A 182 17.13 -18.38 56.32
#